data_AF-A0AAI8AM79-F1
#
_entry.id   AF-A0AAI8AM79-F1
#
_cell.length_a   1.000
_cell.length_b   1.000
_cell.length_c   1.000
_cell.angle_alpha   90.00
_cell.angle_beta   90.00
_cell.angle_gamma   90.00
#
_symmetry.space_group_name_H-M   'P 1'
#
loop_
_entity.id
_entity.type
_entity.pdbx_description
1 polymer ?
#
loop_
_entity_poly.entity_id
_entity_poly.type
_entity_poly.pdbx_seq_one_letter_code
_entity_poly.pdbx_strand_id
1 'polypeptide(L)'
;MLKSVKLTSSGLEFANYLYSKTSKKAKIYQIIFWSCSLFAIFFAFFAAIMGVFKLASSRLEEFKPFATIFQITDTSGDKPVVVDQWPIFTLWINIILSIVNGLIALFLVKNKWIRNKELNNFLGLELILFHAKEGKYKNNPNPELTLLEKVNDYFGNISRLKAREEKHE
;
A
#
# COMPACT_ATOMS: atom_id res chain seq x y z
N MET A 1 11.78 -17.64 -18.77
CA MET A 1 10.37 -18.06 -18.98
C MET A 1 9.63 -16.90 -19.63
N LEU A 2 9.47 -16.92 -20.96
CA LEU A 2 8.59 -16.00 -21.66
C LEU A 2 7.15 -16.28 -21.21
N LYS A 3 6.55 -15.39 -20.42
CA LYS A 3 5.12 -15.44 -20.13
C LYS A 3 4.39 -15.36 -21.47
N SER A 4 3.71 -16.44 -21.85
CA SER A 4 2.84 -16.44 -23.02
C SER A 4 1.81 -15.32 -22.85
N VAL A 5 1.97 -14.27 -23.66
CA VAL A 5 0.94 -13.26 -23.82
C VAL A 5 -0.20 -13.99 -24.51
N LYS A 6 -1.28 -14.30 -23.77
CA LYS A 6 -2.53 -14.72 -24.39
C LYS A 6 -2.93 -13.59 -25.33
N LEU A 7 -2.74 -13.78 -26.63
CA LEU A 7 -3.35 -12.97 -27.67
C LEU A 7 -4.86 -13.20 -27.53
N THR A 8 -5.52 -12.30 -26.82
CA THR A 8 -6.99 -12.29 -26.68
C THR A 8 -7.59 -12.13 -28.08
N SER A 9 -8.53 -12.99 -28.42
CA SER A 9 -9.07 -13.12 -29.78
C SER A 9 -10.07 -12.00 -30.14
N SER A 10 -10.53 -11.21 -29.16
CA SER A 10 -11.42 -10.05 -29.36
C SER A 10 -11.06 -8.84 -28.47
N GLY A 11 -11.44 -7.64 -28.91
CA GLY A 11 -11.25 -6.40 -28.14
C GLY A 11 -12.01 -6.40 -26.81
N LEU A 12 -13.14 -7.09 -26.77
CA LEU A 12 -13.94 -7.31 -25.56
C LEU A 12 -13.20 -8.19 -24.54
N GLU A 13 -12.62 -9.31 -24.99
CA GLU A 13 -11.83 -10.18 -24.09
C GLU A 13 -10.62 -9.44 -23.51
N PHE A 14 -9.98 -8.61 -24.32
CA PHE A 14 -8.86 -7.78 -23.87
C PHE A 14 -9.29 -6.76 -22.80
N ALA A 15 -10.39 -6.04 -23.02
CA ALA A 15 -10.93 -5.08 -22.07
C ALA A 15 -11.36 -5.74 -20.75
N ASN A 16 -12.04 -6.89 -20.83
CA ASN A 16 -12.45 -7.67 -19.66
C ASN A 16 -11.24 -8.22 -18.87
N TYR A 17 -10.22 -8.70 -19.57
CA TYR A 17 -8.96 -9.13 -18.93
C TYR A 17 -8.29 -7.98 -18.19
N LEU A 18 -8.18 -6.81 -18.83
CA LEU A 18 -7.59 -5.62 -18.22
C LEU A 18 -8.39 -5.14 -17.01
N TYR A 19 -9.73 -5.15 -17.10
CA TYR A 19 -10.62 -4.78 -16.00
C TYR A 19 -10.42 -5.69 -14.79
N SER A 20 -10.42 -7.02 -14.98
CA SER A 20 -10.18 -7.97 -13.90
C SER A 20 -8.78 -7.80 -13.28
N LYS A 21 -7.76 -7.59 -14.12
CA LYS A 21 -6.37 -7.44 -13.69
C LYS A 21 -6.13 -6.17 -12.89
N THR A 22 -6.68 -5.04 -13.33
CA THR A 22 -6.57 -3.75 -12.63
C THR A 22 -7.34 -3.77 -11.31
N SER A 23 -8.53 -4.39 -11.27
CA SER A 23 -9.28 -4.59 -10.03
C SER A 23 -8.48 -5.36 -8.99
N LYS A 24 -7.88 -6.49 -9.39
CA LYS A 24 -7.03 -7.30 -8.51
C LYS A 24 -5.84 -6.51 -7.98
N LYS A 25 -5.14 -5.79 -8.86
CA LYS A 25 -4.00 -4.93 -8.46
C LYS A 25 -4.43 -3.84 -7.47
N ALA A 26 -5.54 -3.15 -7.73
CA ALA A 26 -6.06 -2.11 -6.84
C ALA A 26 -6.37 -2.67 -5.44
N LYS A 27 -7.02 -3.84 -5.35
CA LYS A 27 -7.31 -4.51 -4.07
C LYS A 27 -6.03 -4.88 -3.31
N ILE A 28 -5.01 -5.40 -3.99
CA ILE A 28 -3.74 -5.77 -3.35
C ILE A 28 -3.06 -4.53 -2.75
N TYR A 29 -2.93 -3.44 -3.54
CA TYR A 29 -2.32 -2.21 -3.03
C TYR A 29 -3.15 -1.58 -1.91
N GLN A 30 -4.47 -1.67 -1.98
CA GLN A 30 -5.36 -1.22 -0.91
C GLN A 30 -5.11 -2.00 0.39
N ILE A 31 -5.05 -3.34 0.33
CA ILE A 31 -4.80 -4.18 1.50
C ILE A 31 -3.43 -3.86 2.10
N ILE A 32 -2.38 -3.79 1.27
CA ILE A 32 -1.03 -3.45 1.74
C ILE A 32 -1.04 -2.08 2.44
N PHE A 33 -1.67 -1.08 1.83
CA PHE A 33 -1.75 0.26 2.41
C PHE A 33 -2.46 0.27 3.77
N TRP A 34 -3.64 -0.36 3.87
CA TRP A 34 -4.40 -0.39 5.12
C TRP A 34 -3.73 -1.21 6.19
N SER A 35 -3.16 -2.38 5.85
CA SER A 35 -2.43 -3.21 6.82
C SER A 35 -1.22 -2.48 7.37
N CYS A 36 -0.41 -1.83 6.53
CA CYS A 36 0.73 -1.04 6.98
C CYS A 36 0.31 0.17 7.82
N SER A 37 -0.77 0.86 7.43
CA SER A 37 -1.27 2.02 8.18
C SER A 37 -1.82 1.62 9.56
N LEU A 38 -2.62 0.55 9.61
CA LEU A 38 -3.18 0.04 10.86
C LEU A 38 -2.09 -0.47 11.79
N PHE A 39 -1.10 -1.18 11.24
CA PHE A 39 0.06 -1.64 11.99
C PHE A 39 0.86 -0.47 12.57
N ALA A 40 1.11 0.58 11.78
CA ALA A 40 1.81 1.78 12.25
C ALA A 40 1.05 2.49 13.39
N ILE A 41 -0.27 2.67 13.25
CA ILE A 41 -1.12 3.28 14.28
C ILE A 41 -1.09 2.43 15.57
N PHE A 42 -1.24 1.11 15.44
CA PHE A 42 -1.21 0.19 16.57
C PHE A 42 0.14 0.25 17.31
N PHE A 43 1.26 0.22 16.59
CA PHE A 43 2.59 0.28 17.21
C PHE A 43 2.88 1.64 17.84
N ALA A 44 2.46 2.74 17.22
CA ALA A 44 2.59 4.07 17.80
C ALA A 44 1.76 4.19 19.09
N PHE A 45 0.53 3.70 19.08
CA PHE A 45 -0.34 3.67 20.26
C PHE A 45 0.22 2.79 21.38
N PHE A 46 0.68 1.58 21.04
CA PHE A 46 1.34 0.67 21.98
C PHE A 46 2.58 1.32 22.60
N ALA A 47 3.44 1.95 21.78
CA ALA A 47 4.62 2.66 22.26
C ALA A 47 4.29 3.81 23.21
N ALA A 48 3.24 4.58 22.91
CA ALA A 48 2.76 5.65 23.79
C ALA A 48 2.27 5.12 25.14
N ILE A 49 1.45 4.06 25.14
CA ILE A 49 0.99 3.40 26.36
C ILE A 49 2.17 2.89 27.20
N MET A 50 3.09 2.16 26.56
CA MET A 50 4.25 1.60 27.24
C MET A 50 5.18 2.70 27.79
N GLY A 51 5.32 3.82 27.08
CA GLY A 51 6.03 5.00 27.55
C GLY A 51 5.37 5.64 28.78
N VAL A 52 4.05 5.73 28.80
CA VAL A 52 3.29 6.22 29.98
C VAL A 52 3.49 5.29 31.17
N PHE A 53 3.38 3.97 30.98
CA PHE A 53 3.62 3.01 32.07
C PHE A 53 5.07 3.03 32.57
N LYS A 54 6.05 3.25 31.69
CA LYS A 54 7.45 3.40 32.08
C LYS A 54 7.70 4.69 32.87
N LEU A 55 7.07 5.79 32.49
CA LEU A 55 7.15 7.04 33.27
C LEU A 55 6.46 6.88 34.63
N ALA A 56 5.30 6.22 34.67
CA ALA A 56 4.56 5.94 35.89
C ALA A 56 5.34 5.02 36.85
N SER A 57 6.05 4.01 36.35
CA SER A 57 6.84 3.09 37.16
C SER A 57 8.03 3.75 37.87
N SER A 58 8.48 4.91 37.39
CA SER A 58 9.50 5.72 38.08
C SER A 58 8.96 6.52 39.27
N ARG A 59 7.63 6.72 39.35
CA ARG A 59 6.98 7.60 40.34
C ARG A 59 6.01 6.89 41.28
N LEU A 60 5.42 5.77 40.87
CA LEU A 60 4.39 5.03 41.62
C LEU A 60 4.91 3.64 41.99
N GLU A 61 4.83 3.29 43.27
CA GLU A 61 5.37 2.02 43.78
C GLU A 61 4.64 0.80 43.22
N GLU A 62 3.32 0.92 42.99
CA GLU A 62 2.46 -0.11 42.40
C GLU A 62 2.91 -0.52 40.98
N PHE A 63 3.59 0.37 40.26
CA PHE A 63 4.08 0.13 38.91
C PHE A 63 5.57 -0.21 38.84
N LYS A 64 6.30 -0.27 39.97
CA LYS A 64 7.70 -0.73 40.02
C LYS A 64 7.92 -2.11 39.36
N PRO A 65 7.02 -3.11 39.48
CA PRO A 65 7.16 -4.40 38.80
C PRO A 65 7.19 -4.30 37.27
N PHE A 66 6.61 -3.24 36.70
CA PHE A 66 6.68 -2.98 35.26
C PHE A 66 8.06 -2.48 34.82
N ALA A 67 8.75 -1.70 35.67
CA ALA A 67 10.11 -1.24 35.38
C ALA A 67 11.11 -2.40 35.31
N THR A 68 10.91 -3.43 36.15
CA THR A 68 11.77 -4.62 36.20
C THR A 68 11.67 -5.50 34.95
N ILE A 69 10.59 -5.40 34.16
CA ILE A 69 10.44 -6.14 32.89
C ILE A 69 11.52 -5.73 31.88
N PHE A 70 11.99 -4.49 31.94
CA PHE A 70 12.95 -3.92 31.01
C PHE A 70 14.35 -3.77 31.60
N GLN A 71 14.58 -4.33 32.79
CA GLN A 71 15.88 -4.28 33.46
C GLN A 71 16.59 -5.61 33.31
N ILE A 72 17.83 -5.59 32.84
CA ILE A 72 18.71 -6.75 32.88
C ILE A 72 19.81 -6.47 33.89
N THR A 73 20.04 -7.42 34.78
CA THR A 73 21.18 -7.38 35.70
C THR A 73 22.39 -7.94 34.97
N ASP A 74 23.37 -7.08 34.68
CA ASP A 74 24.66 -7.53 34.15
C ASP A 74 25.54 -7.99 35.33
N THR A 75 26.03 -9.22 35.24
CA THR A 75 26.91 -9.86 36.24
C THR A 75 28.37 -9.93 35.78
N SER A 76 28.75 -9.26 34.69
CA SER A 76 30.11 -9.30 34.13
C SER A 76 31.19 -8.58 34.94
N GLY A 77 30.86 -7.97 36.08
CA GLY A 77 31.82 -7.29 36.97
C GLY A 77 31.55 -7.53 38.45
N ASP A 78 32.46 -7.08 39.31
CA ASP A 78 32.44 -7.28 40.78
C ASP A 78 31.20 -6.73 41.50
N LYS A 79 30.34 -5.97 40.82
CA LYS A 79 29.04 -5.51 41.35
C LYS A 79 27.95 -5.68 40.29
N PRO A 80 26.78 -6.23 40.64
CA PRO A 80 25.66 -6.32 39.72
C PRO A 80 25.20 -4.90 39.34
N VAL A 81 25.21 -4.59 38.04
CA VAL A 81 24.69 -3.32 37.49
C VAL A 81 23.35 -3.60 36.83
N VAL A 82 22.32 -2.86 37.24
CA VAL A 82 20.99 -2.94 36.65
C VAL A 82 20.94 -2.01 35.44
N VAL A 83 20.79 -2.57 34.24
CA VAL A 83 20.76 -1.83 32.97
C VAL A 83 19.31 -1.73 32.47
N ASP A 84 18.84 -0.52 32.20
CA ASP A 84 17.50 -0.26 31.64
C ASP A 84 17.52 -0.39 30.10
N GLN A 85 16.80 -1.36 29.57
CA GLN A 85 16.68 -1.63 28.13
C GLN A 85 15.54 -0.87 27.44
N TRP A 86 14.79 -0.05 28.18
CA TRP A 86 13.72 0.75 27.60
C TRP A 86 14.14 1.58 26.37
N PRO A 87 15.29 2.28 26.35
CA PRO A 87 15.74 3.02 25.17
C PRO A 87 15.95 2.12 23.94
N ILE A 88 16.49 0.92 24.13
CA ILE A 88 16.71 -0.06 23.05
C ILE A 88 15.36 -0.48 22.46
N PHE A 89 14.37 -0.75 23.31
CA PHE A 89 13.03 -1.12 22.86
C PHE A 89 12.35 0.00 22.06
N THR A 90 12.44 1.25 22.53
CA THR A 90 11.90 2.41 21.78
C THR A 90 12.61 2.63 20.45
N LEU A 91 13.92 2.36 20.38
CA LEU A 91 14.70 2.47 19.15
C LEU A 91 14.25 1.44 18.11
N TRP A 92 14.01 0.19 18.52
CA TRP A 92 13.47 -0.84 17.62
C TRP A 92 12.08 -0.48 17.09
N ILE A 93 11.19 0.04 17.93
CA ILE A 93 9.86 0.50 17.49
C ILE A 93 9.99 1.62 16.45
N ASN A 94 10.84 2.60 16.71
CA ASN A 94 11.04 3.73 15.78
C ASN A 94 11.66 3.30 14.45
N ILE A 95 12.58 2.33 14.46
CA ILE A 95 13.13 1.74 13.23
C ILE A 95 12.01 1.04 12.44
N ILE A 96 11.18 0.22 13.10
CA ILE A 96 10.07 -0.48 12.46
C ILE A 96 9.08 0.52 11.84
N LEU A 97 8.68 1.55 12.59
CA LEU A 97 7.78 2.60 12.08
C LEU A 97 8.39 3.36 10.91
N SER A 98 9.69 3.67 10.97
CA SER A 98 10.41 4.35 9.88
C SER A 98 10.50 3.49 8.63
N ILE A 99 10.73 2.18 8.77
CA ILE A 99 10.70 1.23 7.66
C ILE A 99 9.30 1.16 7.06
N VAL A 100 8.25 1.03 7.88
CA VAL A 100 6.86 0.98 7.39
C VAL A 100 6.48 2.26 6.64
N ASN A 101 6.79 3.43 7.20
CA ASN A 101 6.55 4.70 6.54
C ASN A 101 7.38 4.85 5.26
N GLY A 102 8.65 4.43 5.31
CA GLY A 102 9.54 4.38 4.15
C GLY A 102 9.02 3.46 3.06
N LEU A 103 8.47 2.29 3.39
CA LEU A 103 7.83 1.38 2.44
C LEU A 103 6.57 2.01 1.83
N ILE A 104 5.73 2.66 2.63
CA ILE A 104 4.54 3.37 2.13
C ILE A 104 4.95 4.48 1.15
N ALA A 105 6.01 5.24 1.46
CA ALA A 105 6.55 6.32 0.65
C ALA A 105 7.25 5.82 -0.63
N LEU A 106 8.23 4.92 -0.50
CA LEU A 106 9.01 4.35 -1.60
C LEU A 106 8.14 3.60 -2.61
N PHE A 107 7.14 2.85 -2.15
CA PHE A 107 6.33 2.05 -3.06
C PHE A 107 5.23 2.85 -3.77
N LEU A 108 5.05 4.14 -3.45
CA LEU A 108 3.94 4.98 -3.94
C LEU A 108 2.62 4.18 -3.92
N VAL A 109 2.42 3.38 -2.87
CA VAL A 109 1.35 2.36 -2.82
C VAL A 109 0.00 3.02 -3.02
N LYS A 110 -0.18 4.19 -2.40
CA LYS A 110 -1.35 5.04 -2.56
C LYS A 110 -1.54 5.49 -4.02
N ASN A 111 -0.51 6.01 -4.68
CA ASN A 111 -0.63 6.47 -6.08
C ASN A 111 -0.88 5.29 -7.03
N LYS A 112 -0.22 4.14 -6.81
CA LYS A 112 -0.48 2.92 -7.58
C LYS A 112 -1.88 2.40 -7.33
N TRP A 113 -2.39 2.45 -6.10
CA TRP A 113 -3.77 2.07 -5.78
C TRP A 113 -4.76 3.00 -6.49
N ILE A 114 -4.64 4.32 -6.33
CA ILE A 114 -5.50 5.33 -6.94
C ILE A 114 -5.51 5.15 -8.46
N ARG A 115 -4.34 5.07 -9.10
CA ARG A 115 -4.22 4.87 -10.55
C ARG A 115 -4.90 3.58 -11.02
N ASN A 116 -4.71 2.47 -10.32
CA ASN A 116 -5.37 1.21 -10.70
C ASN A 116 -6.89 1.28 -10.48
N LYS A 117 -7.36 2.04 -9.49
CA LYS A 117 -8.79 2.28 -9.25
C LYS A 117 -9.40 3.16 -10.35
N GLU A 118 -8.73 4.23 -10.75
CA GLU A 118 -9.14 5.09 -11.88
C GLU A 118 -9.20 4.30 -13.19
N LEU A 119 -8.15 3.52 -13.48
CA LEU A 119 -8.13 2.61 -14.63
C LEU A 119 -9.30 1.63 -14.60
N ASN A 120 -9.61 1.08 -13.42
CA ASN A 120 -10.71 0.14 -13.27
C ASN A 120 -12.07 0.83 -13.48
N ASN A 121 -12.26 2.02 -12.94
CA ASN A 121 -13.49 2.81 -13.13
C ASN A 121 -13.70 3.18 -14.60
N PHE A 122 -12.64 3.63 -15.28
CA PHE A 122 -12.68 3.92 -16.72
C PHE A 122 -13.09 2.68 -17.52
N LEU A 123 -12.40 1.56 -17.32
CA LEU A 123 -12.72 0.30 -18.01
C LEU A 123 -14.13 -0.20 -17.70
N GLY A 124 -14.59 -0.05 -16.45
CA GLY A 124 -15.94 -0.42 -16.05
C GLY A 124 -17.00 0.41 -16.78
N LEU A 125 -16.83 1.73 -16.83
CA LEU A 125 -17.74 2.63 -17.57
C LEU A 125 -17.76 2.33 -19.07
N GLU A 126 -16.59 2.09 -19.68
CA GLU A 126 -16.51 1.72 -21.10
C GLU A 126 -17.19 0.39 -21.40
N LEU A 127 -16.99 -0.61 -20.56
CA LEU A 127 -17.66 -1.92 -20.70
C LEU A 127 -19.18 -1.79 -20.54
N ILE A 128 -19.65 -0.98 -19.58
CA ILE A 128 -21.09 -0.71 -19.40
C ILE A 128 -21.67 -0.05 -20.66
N LEU A 129 -21.03 1.00 -21.17
CA LEU A 129 -21.47 1.70 -22.40
C LEU A 129 -21.47 0.77 -23.62
N PHE A 130 -20.46 -0.09 -23.73
CA PHE A 130 -20.37 -1.09 -24.79
C PHE A 130 -21.51 -2.10 -24.71
N HIS A 131 -21.78 -2.67 -23.53
CA HIS A 131 -22.84 -3.65 -23.34
C HIS A 131 -24.25 -3.05 -23.49
N ALA A 132 -24.44 -1.81 -23.05
CA ALA A 132 -25.70 -1.09 -23.20
C ALA A 132 -25.93 -0.58 -24.65
N LYS A 133 -24.91 -0.64 -25.52
CA LYS A 133 -24.92 -0.03 -26.87
C LYS A 133 -25.30 1.45 -26.83
N GLU A 134 -24.81 2.16 -25.82
CA GLU A 134 -25.14 3.57 -25.59
C GLU A 134 -23.99 4.50 -26.00
N GLY A 135 -24.33 5.78 -26.19
CA GLY A 135 -23.38 6.82 -26.58
C GLY A 135 -22.63 6.48 -27.87
N LYS A 136 -21.30 6.40 -27.78
CA LYS A 136 -20.37 6.15 -28.90
C LYS A 136 -20.41 4.73 -29.49
N TYR A 137 -21.09 3.81 -28.83
CA TYR A 137 -21.32 2.45 -29.32
C TYR A 137 -22.67 2.30 -30.01
N LYS A 138 -23.55 3.30 -29.88
CA LYS A 138 -24.85 3.33 -30.56
C LYS A 138 -24.63 3.54 -32.06
N ASN A 139 -25.23 2.68 -32.88
CA ASN A 139 -25.15 2.71 -34.34
C ASN A 139 -23.71 2.64 -34.93
N ASN A 140 -22.74 2.17 -34.14
CA ASN A 140 -21.37 2.05 -34.62
C ASN A 140 -21.20 0.73 -35.40
N PRO A 141 -20.66 0.75 -36.64
CA PRO A 141 -20.47 -0.46 -37.44
C PRO A 141 -19.42 -1.41 -36.85
N ASN A 142 -18.44 -0.88 -36.09
CA ASN A 142 -17.36 -1.67 -35.47
C ASN A 142 -17.16 -1.26 -33.99
N PRO A 143 -18.10 -1.61 -33.10
CA PRO A 143 -18.07 -1.19 -31.71
C PRO A 143 -16.87 -1.79 -30.94
N GLU A 144 -16.41 -2.99 -31.29
CA GLU A 144 -15.25 -3.62 -30.65
C GLU A 144 -13.94 -2.90 -30.96
N LEU A 145 -13.77 -2.41 -32.20
CA LEU A 145 -12.59 -1.64 -32.58
C LEU A 145 -12.56 -0.31 -31.80
N THR A 146 -13.71 0.34 -31.68
CA THR A 146 -13.86 1.59 -30.93
C THR A 146 -13.55 1.39 -29.43
N LEU A 147 -13.94 0.24 -28.86
CA LEU A 147 -13.59 -0.13 -27.49
C LEU A 147 -12.07 -0.30 -27.35
N LEU A 148 -11.44 -1.00 -28.29
CA LEU A 148 -10.00 -1.25 -28.28
C LEU A 148 -9.20 0.05 -28.41
N GLU A 149 -9.60 0.95 -29.31
CA GLU A 149 -9.01 2.28 -29.47
C GLU A 149 -9.12 3.11 -28.21
N LYS A 150 -10.29 3.19 -27.57
CA LYS A 150 -10.46 3.98 -26.34
C LYS A 150 -9.67 3.42 -25.17
N VAL A 151 -9.60 2.10 -25.05
CA VAL A 151 -8.73 1.46 -24.07
C VAL A 151 -7.27 1.81 -24.38
N ASN A 152 -6.82 1.64 -25.61
CA ASN A 152 -5.43 1.88 -26.00
C ASN A 152 -5.03 3.36 -25.84
N ASP A 153 -5.89 4.30 -26.22
CA ASP A 153 -5.69 5.73 -26.04
C ASP A 153 -5.53 6.09 -24.56
N TYR A 154 -6.37 5.54 -23.69
CA TYR A 154 -6.29 5.80 -22.25
C TYR A 154 -4.98 5.27 -21.65
N PHE A 155 -4.57 4.05 -22.03
CA PHE A 155 -3.28 3.50 -21.61
C PHE A 155 -2.08 4.26 -22.21
N GLY A 156 -2.17 4.66 -23.48
CA GLY A 156 -1.15 5.42 -24.21
C GLY A 156 -0.96 6.85 -23.68
N ASN A 157 -2.04 7.51 -23.28
CA ASN A 157 -1.98 8.82 -22.65
C ASN A 157 -1.38 8.73 -21.24
N ILE A 158 -1.69 7.68 -20.49
CA ILE A 158 -1.06 7.45 -19.17
C ILE A 158 0.44 7.19 -19.29
N SER A 159 0.90 6.42 -20.27
CA SER A 159 2.33 6.19 -20.47
C SER A 159 3.06 7.43 -20.96
N ARG A 160 2.44 8.27 -21.80
CA ARG A 160 2.98 9.57 -22.21
C ARG A 160 3.08 10.58 -21.07
N LEU A 161 2.04 10.69 -20.23
CA LEU A 161 2.04 11.56 -19.05
C LEU A 161 3.13 11.15 -18.06
N LYS A 162 3.28 9.84 -17.84
CA LYS A 162 4.30 9.29 -16.94
C LYS A 162 5.74 9.51 -17.44
N ALA A 163 5.96 9.40 -18.75
CA ALA A 163 7.25 9.72 -19.37
C ALA A 163 7.58 11.23 -19.35
N ARG A 164 6.56 12.08 -19.15
CA ARG A 164 6.72 13.53 -19.03
C ARG A 164 7.03 13.93 -17.59
N GLU A 165 6.39 13.30 -16.61
CA GLU A 165 6.71 13.48 -15.18
C GLU A 165 8.15 13.03 -14.87
N GLU A 166 8.60 11.89 -15.40
CA GLU A 166 9.99 11.38 -15.22
C GLU A 166 11.07 12.24 -15.93
N LYS A 167 10.69 13.19 -16.80
CA LYS A 167 11.61 14.14 -17.47
C LYS A 167 11.65 15.52 -16.80
N HIS A 168 10.77 15.76 -15.84
CA HIS A 168 10.64 17.03 -15.13
C HIS A 168 10.92 16.91 -13.61
N GLU A 169 11.31 15.72 -13.14
CA GLU A 169 12.11 15.51 -11.91
C GLU A 169 13.60 15.40 -12.27
#